data_AF-A0A928ZP27-F1
#
_entry.id   AF-A0A928ZP27-F1
#
_cell.length_a   1.000
_cell.length_b   1.000
_cell.length_c   1.000
_cell.angle_alpha   90.00
_cell.angle_beta   90.00
_cell.angle_gamma   90.00
#
_symmetry.space_group_name_H-M   'P 1'
#
loop_
_entity.id
_entity.type
_entity.pdbx_description
1 polymer ?
#
loop_
_entity_poly.entity_id
_entity_poly.type
_entity_poly.pdbx_seq_one_letter_code
_entity_poly.pdbx_strand_id
1 'polypeptide(L)'
;MKKTTFSFLAFSLLALSACTSSTQPTSESSGLEPIVQVPPASESAVEVPPIEPTVPEGYFLPYGAEKPEILLIGPIVDNLEDCGSFDTQTEMNMCAKRNADATSAQLEFVKAFIADSLTEAGKTSLASSESAWIRFQDLDCGFAADRFAGGSIAPLVYGECLSDRNLNRTRELAGEGQTSLSYAEADAQLNESYQDLIAALSEPRVEALTDVQLAWIEYRDRNCAYEADHSPTVTDSKEQCFARMSKLRAADLQQATEQNSL
;
A
#
# COMPACT_ATOMS: atom_id res chain seq x y z
N MET A 1 10.98 -32.57 34.21
CA MET A 1 11.04 -31.25 34.87
C MET A 1 12.47 -30.76 34.85
N LYS A 2 12.83 -29.86 33.92
CA LYS A 2 14.06 -29.07 33.98
C LYS A 2 13.65 -27.62 33.72
N LYS A 3 13.86 -26.77 34.73
CA LYS A 3 13.54 -25.35 34.71
C LYS A 3 14.70 -24.62 34.02
N THR A 4 14.42 -23.91 32.95
CA THR A 4 15.37 -23.00 32.30
C THR A 4 15.01 -21.58 32.74
N THR A 5 15.93 -20.94 33.45
CA THR A 5 15.85 -19.58 33.96
C THR A 5 16.13 -18.56 32.85
N PHE A 6 15.21 -17.63 32.63
CA PHE A 6 15.40 -16.45 31.79
C PHE A 6 16.26 -15.41 32.53
N SER A 7 17.37 -15.00 31.92
CA SER A 7 18.21 -13.89 32.39
C SER A 7 17.83 -12.63 31.61
N PHE A 8 17.24 -11.65 32.29
CA PHE A 8 17.01 -10.31 31.76
C PHE A 8 18.33 -9.54 31.74
N LEU A 9 18.78 -9.10 30.56
CA LEU A 9 19.86 -8.12 30.41
C LEU A 9 19.23 -6.74 30.20
N ALA A 10 19.36 -5.90 31.23
CA ALA A 10 19.01 -4.50 31.20
C ALA A 10 20.00 -3.72 30.32
N PHE A 11 19.50 -3.01 29.32
CA PHE A 11 20.29 -2.07 28.54
C PHE A 11 20.29 -0.69 29.23
N SER A 12 21.45 -0.30 29.74
CA SER A 12 21.73 1.05 30.26
C SER A 12 21.83 2.05 29.11
N LEU A 13 21.02 3.11 29.17
CA LEU A 13 21.19 4.34 28.38
C LEU A 13 22.41 5.11 28.88
N LEU A 14 23.39 5.33 27.99
CA LEU A 14 24.45 6.32 28.15
C LEU A 14 24.28 7.38 27.07
N ALA A 15 23.92 8.59 27.52
CA ALA A 15 23.92 9.80 26.70
C ALA A 15 25.36 10.29 26.50
N LEU A 16 25.73 10.60 25.26
CA LEU A 16 26.90 11.40 24.92
C LEU A 16 26.49 12.54 23.98
N SER A 17 26.62 13.76 24.50
CA SER A 17 26.62 15.00 23.74
C SER A 17 27.87 15.13 22.88
N ALA A 18 27.73 15.64 21.67
CA ALA A 18 28.78 16.39 20.99
C ALA A 18 28.16 17.48 20.08
N CYS A 19 28.41 18.73 20.45
CA CYS A 19 28.26 19.90 19.57
C CYS A 19 29.48 20.00 18.67
N THR A 20 29.30 20.23 17.35
CA THR A 20 30.25 21.03 16.56
C THR A 20 29.55 21.66 15.36
N SER A 21 29.64 22.98 15.28
CA SER A 21 29.25 23.83 14.15
C SER A 21 30.15 23.58 12.93
N SER A 22 29.59 23.58 11.72
CA SER A 22 30.38 23.71 10.49
C SER A 22 29.84 24.84 9.62
N THR A 23 30.72 25.79 9.37
CA THR A 23 30.60 26.97 8.54
C THR A 23 30.59 26.64 7.06
N GLN A 24 29.73 27.32 6.32
CA GLN A 24 29.72 27.41 4.85
C GLN A 24 30.87 28.31 4.35
N PRO A 25 31.37 28.08 3.11
CA PRO A 25 31.74 29.21 2.27
C PRO A 25 31.23 29.11 0.82
N THR A 26 30.61 30.22 0.41
CA THR A 26 30.68 30.99 -0.85
C THR A 26 30.80 30.34 -2.24
N SER A 27 29.92 30.86 -3.09
CA SER A 27 29.87 30.94 -4.55
C SER A 27 31.19 31.25 -5.27
N GLU A 28 31.36 30.65 -6.45
CA GLU A 28 32.21 31.19 -7.51
C GLU A 28 31.54 30.95 -8.88
N SER A 29 31.32 32.04 -9.60
CA SER A 29 30.78 32.05 -10.96
C SER A 29 31.93 32.10 -11.96
N SER A 30 31.84 31.36 -13.06
CA SER A 30 32.63 31.62 -14.27
C SER A 30 31.84 31.15 -15.48
N GLY A 31 31.64 32.05 -16.44
CA GLY A 31 30.84 31.82 -17.65
C GLY A 31 31.68 31.57 -18.90
N LEU A 32 30.93 31.13 -19.93
CA LEU A 32 31.15 31.19 -21.39
C LEU A 32 32.25 30.23 -21.94
N GLU A 33 32.05 29.44 -23.00
CA GLU A 33 31.36 29.70 -24.29
C GLU A 33 30.70 28.43 -24.92
N PRO A 34 29.82 28.58 -25.93
CA PRO A 34 29.14 27.48 -26.62
C PRO A 34 29.90 27.02 -27.88
N ILE A 35 29.66 25.76 -28.30
CA ILE A 35 29.45 25.27 -29.69
C ILE A 35 29.60 23.74 -29.66
N VAL A 36 28.49 23.01 -29.77
CA VAL A 36 28.47 21.67 -30.38
C VAL A 36 27.32 21.66 -31.37
N GLN A 37 27.65 21.59 -32.65
CA GLN A 37 26.69 21.38 -33.72
C GLN A 37 26.14 19.95 -33.63
N VAL A 38 24.83 19.82 -33.51
CA VAL A 38 24.12 18.54 -33.62
C VAL A 38 24.12 18.12 -35.10
N PRO A 39 24.68 16.97 -35.48
CA PRO A 39 24.53 16.45 -36.84
C PRO A 39 23.08 16.01 -37.09
N PRO A 40 22.55 16.13 -38.32
CA PRO A 40 21.20 15.72 -38.63
C PRO A 40 21.06 14.20 -38.51
N ALA A 41 20.08 13.76 -37.73
CA ALA A 41 19.67 12.36 -37.67
C ALA A 41 19.14 11.94 -39.05
N SER A 42 19.83 10.99 -39.69
CA SER A 42 19.30 10.27 -40.83
C SER A 42 18.18 9.36 -40.34
N GLU A 43 16.96 9.79 -40.58
CA GLU A 43 15.72 9.09 -40.30
C GLU A 43 15.64 7.83 -41.17
N SER A 44 15.76 6.66 -40.53
CA SER A 44 15.28 5.41 -41.08
C SER A 44 14.38 4.79 -40.02
N ALA A 45 13.08 5.09 -40.14
CA ALA A 45 12.04 4.53 -39.30
C ALA A 45 11.97 3.02 -39.58
N VAL A 46 12.39 2.23 -38.59
CA VAL A 46 12.02 0.82 -38.50
C VAL A 46 10.61 0.82 -37.93
N GLU A 47 9.64 0.43 -38.75
CA GLU A 47 8.25 0.24 -38.34
C GLU A 47 8.19 -0.95 -37.37
N VAL A 48 8.14 -0.65 -36.06
CA VAL A 48 7.90 -1.65 -35.02
C VAL A 48 6.38 -1.90 -35.03
N PRO A 49 5.92 -3.14 -35.29
CA PRO A 49 4.50 -3.44 -35.26
C PRO A 49 3.95 -3.22 -33.84
N PRO A 50 2.66 -2.84 -33.70
CA PRO A 50 2.05 -2.60 -32.41
C PRO A 50 2.12 -3.89 -31.57
N ILE A 51 2.88 -3.82 -30.49
CA ILE A 51 2.82 -4.81 -29.42
C ILE A 51 1.51 -4.54 -28.70
N GLU A 52 0.48 -5.36 -28.99
CA GLU A 52 -0.72 -5.37 -28.16
C GLU A 52 -0.31 -5.73 -26.72
N PRO A 53 -0.67 -4.92 -25.71
CA PRO A 53 -0.38 -5.25 -24.33
C PRO A 53 -1.23 -6.46 -23.94
N THR A 54 -0.64 -7.65 -23.99
CA THR A 54 -1.21 -8.82 -23.34
C THR A 54 -1.02 -8.63 -21.84
N VAL A 55 -2.00 -7.99 -21.19
CA VAL A 55 -2.13 -7.97 -19.74
C VAL A 55 -2.31 -9.43 -19.30
N PRO A 56 -1.42 -9.99 -18.45
CA PRO A 56 -1.60 -11.34 -17.93
C PRO A 56 -2.98 -11.50 -17.28
N GLU A 57 -3.71 -12.57 -17.62
CA GLU A 57 -4.92 -12.94 -16.89
C GLU A 57 -4.53 -13.20 -15.42
N GLY A 58 -4.89 -12.26 -14.55
CA GLY A 58 -4.46 -12.19 -13.15
C GLY A 58 -4.50 -10.76 -12.56
N TYR A 59 -4.58 -9.74 -13.41
CA TYR A 59 -4.57 -8.31 -13.04
C TYR A 59 -5.86 -7.75 -12.42
N PHE A 60 -6.82 -8.60 -12.07
CA PHE A 60 -7.99 -8.20 -11.30
C PHE A 60 -8.25 -9.28 -10.25
N LEU A 61 -8.27 -8.90 -8.97
CA LEU A 61 -8.99 -9.70 -7.98
C LEU A 61 -10.38 -9.98 -8.56
N PRO A 62 -10.87 -11.23 -8.53
CA PRO A 62 -12.01 -11.65 -9.33
C PRO A 62 -13.23 -10.78 -9.04
N TYR A 63 -13.63 -9.98 -10.03
CA TYR A 63 -14.98 -9.45 -10.15
C TYR A 63 -15.94 -10.63 -10.21
N GLY A 64 -16.62 -10.90 -9.10
CA GLY A 64 -17.52 -12.05 -8.97
C GLY A 64 -18.41 -12.07 -7.73
N ALA A 65 -18.53 -10.97 -6.99
CA ALA A 65 -19.55 -10.84 -5.96
C ALA A 65 -20.54 -9.75 -6.39
N GLU A 66 -21.81 -10.11 -6.49
CA GLU A 66 -22.91 -9.20 -6.80
C GLU A 66 -22.81 -7.96 -5.90
N LYS A 67 -22.90 -6.78 -6.51
CA LYS A 67 -22.86 -5.46 -5.86
C LYS A 67 -23.82 -5.48 -4.65
N PRO A 68 -23.35 -5.33 -3.40
CA PRO A 68 -24.27 -5.24 -2.28
C PRO A 68 -25.17 -4.02 -2.47
N GLU A 69 -26.47 -4.20 -2.25
CA GLU A 69 -27.51 -3.16 -2.35
C GLU A 69 -27.40 -2.09 -1.23
N ILE A 70 -26.20 -1.79 -0.74
CA ILE A 70 -25.97 -0.51 -0.07
C ILE A 70 -25.77 0.49 -1.20
N LEU A 71 -26.83 1.23 -1.51
CA LEU A 71 -26.75 2.40 -2.38
C LEU A 71 -25.88 3.45 -1.68
N LEU A 72 -24.56 3.37 -1.86
CA LEU A 72 -23.63 4.44 -1.53
C LEU A 72 -23.93 5.62 -2.46
N ILE A 73 -24.83 6.53 -2.02
CA ILE A 73 -25.07 7.81 -2.69
C ILE A 73 -23.95 8.76 -2.30
N GLY A 74 -22.76 8.60 -2.88
CA GLY A 74 -21.63 9.50 -2.67
C GLY A 74 -20.60 9.40 -3.78
N PRO A 75 -19.45 10.07 -3.61
CA PRO A 75 -18.10 9.66 -3.93
C PRO A 75 -17.71 8.46 -4.79
N ILE A 76 -18.51 7.81 -5.63
CA ILE A 76 -18.03 6.57 -6.25
C ILE A 76 -16.96 6.93 -7.28
N VAL A 77 -15.71 6.57 -7.01
CA VAL A 77 -14.68 6.49 -8.04
C VAL A 77 -14.93 5.20 -8.79
N ASP A 78 -15.67 5.32 -9.88
CA ASP A 78 -16.06 4.26 -10.77
C ASP A 78 -15.05 4.05 -11.91
N ASN A 79 -14.22 5.05 -12.22
CA ASN A 79 -13.12 4.92 -13.18
C ASN A 79 -11.90 5.75 -12.75
N LEU A 80 -10.77 5.06 -12.56
CA LEU A 80 -9.45 5.70 -12.43
C LEU A 80 -8.90 6.05 -13.82
N GLU A 81 -8.11 7.12 -13.90
CA GLU A 81 -7.35 7.43 -15.11
C GLU A 81 -6.31 6.32 -15.37
N ASP A 82 -6.10 5.92 -16.63
CA ASP A 82 -4.99 5.04 -17.03
C ASP A 82 -3.69 5.85 -17.03
N CYS A 83 -3.00 5.86 -15.90
CA CYS A 83 -1.79 6.65 -15.74
C CYS A 83 -0.61 6.16 -16.57
N GLY A 84 -0.65 4.91 -17.06
CA GLY A 84 0.39 4.36 -17.94
C GLY A 84 0.32 4.91 -19.37
N SER A 85 -0.79 5.55 -19.75
CA SER A 85 -1.01 6.01 -21.13
C SER A 85 -0.40 7.38 -21.46
N PHE A 86 0.18 8.09 -20.49
CA PHE A 86 0.75 9.43 -20.71
C PHE A 86 2.17 9.36 -21.29
N ASP A 87 2.58 10.38 -22.05
CA ASP A 87 3.88 10.39 -22.73
C ASP A 87 5.06 10.70 -21.80
N THR A 88 4.82 11.47 -20.72
CA THR A 88 5.88 11.89 -19.81
C THR A 88 5.68 11.33 -18.40
N GLN A 89 6.78 10.97 -17.75
CA GLN A 89 6.74 10.52 -16.36
C GLN A 89 6.11 11.56 -15.40
N THR A 90 6.29 12.86 -15.69
CA THR A 90 5.66 13.93 -14.91
C THR A 90 4.14 13.85 -15.01
N GLU A 91 3.58 13.63 -16.21
CA GLU A 91 2.14 13.45 -16.41
C GLU A 91 1.62 12.18 -15.76
N MET A 92 2.34 11.06 -15.89
CA MET A 92 2.01 9.80 -15.20
C MET A 92 1.96 10.00 -13.68
N ASN A 93 2.98 10.66 -13.10
CA ASN A 93 3.04 10.95 -11.67
C ASN A 93 1.89 11.86 -11.21
N MET A 94 1.54 12.88 -12.01
CA MET A 94 0.42 13.76 -11.71
C MET A 94 -0.93 13.04 -11.82
N CYS A 95 -1.08 12.12 -12.78
CA CYS A 95 -2.23 11.25 -12.90
C CYS A 95 -2.41 10.37 -11.66
N ALA A 96 -1.35 9.67 -11.25
CA ALA A 96 -1.39 8.78 -10.08
C ALA A 96 -1.76 9.54 -8.81
N LYS A 97 -1.27 10.78 -8.67
CA LYS A 97 -1.68 11.67 -7.59
C LYS A 97 -3.18 12.01 -7.65
N ARG A 98 -3.74 12.35 -8.82
CA ARG A 98 -5.17 12.66 -8.95
C ARG A 98 -6.05 11.44 -8.62
N ASN A 99 -5.66 10.26 -9.07
CA ASN A 99 -6.32 9.00 -8.71
C ASN A 99 -6.29 8.77 -7.19
N ALA A 100 -5.14 8.98 -6.55
CA ALA A 100 -4.99 8.85 -5.10
C ALA A 100 -5.85 9.87 -4.34
N ASP A 101 -5.88 11.14 -4.79
CA ASP A 101 -6.71 12.19 -4.19
C ASP A 101 -8.22 11.88 -4.33
N ALA A 102 -8.65 11.38 -5.50
CA ALA A 102 -10.04 11.03 -5.77
C ALA A 102 -10.51 9.85 -4.90
N THR A 103 -9.72 8.78 -4.83
CA THR A 103 -10.02 7.60 -4.00
C THR A 103 -9.96 7.91 -2.51
N SER A 104 -9.09 8.82 -2.09
CA SER A 104 -9.04 9.34 -0.72
C SER A 104 -10.34 10.07 -0.36
N ALA A 105 -10.84 10.94 -1.25
CA ALA A 105 -12.11 11.64 -1.05
C ALA A 105 -13.30 10.68 -0.96
N GLN A 106 -13.31 9.60 -1.75
CA GLN A 106 -14.31 8.53 -1.63
C GLN A 106 -14.24 7.85 -0.27
N LEU A 107 -13.05 7.45 0.17
CA LEU A 107 -12.86 6.77 1.45
C LEU A 107 -13.34 7.65 2.62
N GLU A 108 -12.98 8.93 2.64
CA GLU A 108 -13.42 9.87 3.67
C GLU A 108 -14.95 10.04 3.68
N PHE A 109 -15.60 10.04 2.51
CA PHE A 109 -17.05 10.05 2.43
C PHE A 109 -17.67 8.80 3.08
N VAL A 110 -17.16 7.59 2.75
CA VAL A 110 -17.66 6.33 3.31
C VAL A 110 -17.46 6.27 4.82
N LYS A 111 -16.29 6.70 5.31
CA LYS A 111 -15.98 6.77 6.74
C LYS A 111 -16.95 7.68 7.48
N ALA A 112 -17.22 8.87 6.95
CA ALA A 112 -18.16 9.81 7.54
C ALA A 112 -19.58 9.25 7.58
N PHE A 113 -20.03 8.61 6.49
CA PHE A 113 -21.34 7.98 6.42
C PHE A 113 -21.50 6.86 7.46
N ILE A 114 -20.51 5.97 7.56
CA ILE A 114 -20.54 4.88 8.55
C ILE A 114 -20.52 5.46 9.97
N ALA A 115 -19.64 6.43 10.24
CA ALA A 115 -19.49 7.03 11.56
C ALA A 115 -20.78 7.67 12.09
N ASP A 116 -21.63 8.22 11.22
CA ASP A 116 -22.93 8.80 11.62
C ASP A 116 -23.89 7.76 12.22
N SER A 117 -23.78 6.51 11.78
CA SER A 117 -24.61 5.39 12.28
C SER A 117 -24.07 4.72 13.55
N LEU A 118 -22.85 5.08 14.00
CA LEU A 118 -22.17 4.43 15.11
C LEU A 118 -22.47 5.08 16.47
N THR A 119 -22.44 4.25 17.52
CA THR A 119 -22.32 4.73 18.91
C THR A 119 -20.95 5.37 19.15
N GLU A 120 -20.77 6.12 20.24
CA GLU A 120 -19.46 6.70 20.59
C GLU A 120 -18.36 5.64 20.78
N ALA A 121 -18.71 4.47 21.31
CA ALA A 121 -17.79 3.33 21.39
C ALA A 121 -17.41 2.82 19.99
N GLY A 122 -18.39 2.70 19.10
CA GLY A 122 -18.16 2.33 17.70
C GLY A 122 -17.28 3.34 16.97
N LYS A 123 -17.53 4.64 17.11
CA LYS A 123 -16.70 5.71 16.52
C LYS A 123 -15.26 5.66 17.03
N THR A 124 -15.07 5.40 18.32
CA THR A 124 -13.73 5.24 18.92
C THR A 124 -13.01 4.01 18.35
N SER A 125 -13.73 2.89 18.20
CA SER A 125 -13.17 1.67 17.62
C SER A 125 -12.83 1.85 16.13
N LEU A 126 -13.72 2.49 15.36
CA LEU A 126 -13.46 2.85 13.96
C LEU A 126 -12.24 3.75 13.85
N ALA A 127 -12.14 4.82 14.65
CA ALA A 127 -10.98 5.71 14.65
C ALA A 127 -9.66 4.97 15.00
N SER A 128 -9.72 4.02 15.95
CA SER A 128 -8.58 3.15 16.27
C SER A 128 -8.16 2.29 15.07
N SER A 129 -9.12 1.67 14.38
CA SER A 129 -8.89 0.90 13.15
C SER A 129 -8.28 1.78 12.04
N GLU A 130 -8.88 2.94 11.78
CA GLU A 130 -8.41 3.90 10.77
C GLU A 130 -6.99 4.38 11.03
N SER A 131 -6.65 4.69 12.29
CA SER A 131 -5.29 5.14 12.63
C SER A 131 -4.21 4.08 12.35
N ALA A 132 -4.52 2.81 12.58
CA ALA A 132 -3.62 1.71 12.28
C ALA A 132 -3.59 1.40 10.78
N TRP A 133 -4.72 1.53 10.09
CA TRP A 133 -4.78 1.39 8.63
C TRP A 133 -3.91 2.44 7.92
N ILE A 134 -3.96 3.71 8.33
CA ILE A 134 -3.10 4.77 7.76
C ILE A 134 -1.62 4.43 7.96
N ARG A 135 -1.24 4.01 9.18
CA ARG A 135 0.15 3.59 9.45
C ARG A 135 0.58 2.44 8.53
N PHE A 136 -0.27 1.44 8.34
CA PHE A 136 -0.02 0.34 7.42
C PHE A 136 0.10 0.84 5.97
N GLN A 137 -0.84 1.65 5.49
CA GLN A 137 -0.84 2.22 4.14
C GLN A 137 0.46 2.99 3.86
N ASP A 138 0.88 3.87 4.77
CA ASP A 138 2.08 4.69 4.60
C ASP A 138 3.34 3.81 4.47
N LEU A 139 3.47 2.81 5.35
CA LEU A 139 4.62 1.90 5.32
C LEU A 139 4.60 1.02 4.07
N ASP A 140 3.45 0.49 3.70
CA ASP A 140 3.30 -0.44 2.57
C ASP A 140 3.52 0.27 1.23
N CYS A 141 2.96 1.47 1.04
CA CYS A 141 3.19 2.26 -0.15
C CYS A 141 4.61 2.84 -0.21
N GLY A 142 5.20 3.18 0.93
CA GLY A 142 6.64 3.48 1.03
C GLY A 142 7.49 2.29 0.55
N PHE A 143 7.25 1.10 1.10
CA PHE A 143 7.97 -0.12 0.72
C PHE A 143 7.87 -0.45 -0.78
N ALA A 144 6.69 -0.25 -1.38
CA ALA A 144 6.47 -0.44 -2.82
C ALA A 144 7.30 0.56 -3.64
N ALA A 145 7.24 1.85 -3.30
CA ALA A 145 7.96 2.91 -4.01
C ALA A 145 9.49 2.84 -3.82
N ASP A 146 9.96 2.37 -2.66
CA ASP A 146 11.38 2.31 -2.29
C ASP A 146 12.22 1.41 -3.21
N ARG A 147 11.58 0.50 -3.97
CA ARG A 147 12.29 -0.27 -5.02
C ARG A 147 12.88 0.65 -6.10
N PHE A 148 12.29 1.82 -6.28
CA PHE A 148 12.65 2.81 -7.28
C PHE A 148 13.17 4.10 -6.64
N ALA A 149 13.70 4.03 -5.40
CA ALA A 149 14.17 5.20 -4.66
C ALA A 149 15.12 6.08 -5.50
N GLY A 150 14.81 7.37 -5.58
CA GLY A 150 15.55 8.35 -6.40
C GLY A 150 15.24 8.33 -7.90
N GLY A 151 14.46 7.35 -8.38
CA GLY A 151 13.98 7.26 -9.76
C GLY A 151 12.70 8.06 -9.99
N SER A 152 12.49 8.49 -11.24
CA SER A 152 11.33 9.31 -11.63
C SER A 152 10.00 8.55 -11.59
N ILE A 153 10.03 7.23 -11.56
CA ILE A 153 8.84 6.34 -11.47
C ILE A 153 8.33 6.14 -10.05
N ALA A 154 9.14 6.40 -9.01
CA ALA A 154 8.73 6.19 -7.62
C ALA A 154 7.43 6.91 -7.23
N PRO A 155 7.15 8.16 -7.65
CA PRO A 155 5.89 8.82 -7.34
C PRO A 155 4.67 8.19 -8.02
N LEU A 156 4.82 7.61 -9.22
CA LEU A 156 3.76 6.86 -9.89
C LEU A 156 3.38 5.62 -9.05
N VAL A 157 4.38 4.80 -8.71
CA VAL A 157 4.18 3.58 -7.90
C VAL A 157 3.55 3.89 -6.53
N TYR A 158 4.00 4.96 -5.88
CA TYR A 158 3.43 5.40 -4.61
C TYR A 158 1.94 5.80 -4.75
N GLY A 159 1.60 6.60 -5.78
CA GLY A 159 0.24 7.06 -6.02
C GLY A 159 -0.73 5.94 -6.42
N GLU A 160 -0.26 4.97 -7.21
CA GLU A 160 -1.02 3.76 -7.55
C GLU A 160 -1.33 2.93 -6.30
N CYS A 161 -0.31 2.66 -5.46
CA CYS A 161 -0.50 1.96 -4.19
C CYS A 161 -1.52 2.67 -3.29
N LEU A 162 -1.44 4.00 -3.15
CA LEU A 162 -2.42 4.75 -2.36
C LEU A 162 -3.83 4.56 -2.89
N SER A 163 -4.02 4.60 -4.22
CA SER A 163 -5.32 4.42 -4.86
C SER A 163 -5.90 3.02 -4.56
N ASP A 164 -5.09 1.98 -4.72
CA ASP A 164 -5.49 0.60 -4.45
C ASP A 164 -5.86 0.40 -2.98
N ARG A 165 -5.05 0.94 -2.05
CA ARG A 165 -5.31 0.84 -0.62
C ARG A 165 -6.57 1.60 -0.22
N ASN A 166 -6.81 2.79 -0.77
CA ASN A 166 -8.03 3.57 -0.53
C ASN A 166 -9.28 2.83 -1.00
N LEU A 167 -9.22 2.24 -2.20
CA LEU A 167 -10.33 1.46 -2.75
C LEU A 167 -10.59 0.19 -1.94
N ASN A 168 -9.55 -0.55 -1.58
CA ASN A 168 -9.71 -1.73 -0.72
C ASN A 168 -10.32 -1.37 0.63
N ARG A 169 -9.84 -0.30 1.27
CA ARG A 169 -10.43 0.17 2.54
C ARG A 169 -11.88 0.56 2.40
N THR A 170 -12.24 1.22 1.29
CA THR A 170 -13.62 1.58 0.98
C THR A 170 -14.51 0.33 0.87
N ARG A 171 -14.06 -0.70 0.17
CA ARG A 171 -14.78 -1.98 0.01
C ARG A 171 -14.96 -2.71 1.33
N GLU A 172 -13.91 -2.78 2.14
CA GLU A 172 -13.98 -3.38 3.48
C GLU A 172 -15.02 -2.70 4.37
N LEU A 173 -14.99 -1.36 4.41
CA LEU A 173 -15.94 -0.56 5.18
C LEU A 173 -17.37 -0.71 4.64
N ALA A 174 -17.53 -0.87 3.33
CA ALA A 174 -18.83 -1.16 2.70
C ALA A 174 -19.29 -2.61 2.89
N GLY A 175 -18.45 -3.50 3.44
CA GLY A 175 -18.77 -4.91 3.66
C GLY A 175 -18.74 -5.76 2.39
N GLU A 176 -18.02 -5.34 1.35
CA GLU A 176 -17.86 -6.12 0.12
C GLU A 176 -16.96 -7.35 0.31
N GLY A 177 -17.22 -8.42 -0.46
CA GLY A 177 -16.34 -9.60 -0.52
C GLY A 177 -16.50 -10.61 0.64
N GLN A 178 -17.66 -10.63 1.30
CA GLN A 178 -17.99 -11.60 2.35
C GLN A 178 -18.07 -13.02 1.78
N THR A 179 -17.10 -13.86 2.14
CA THR A 179 -17.10 -15.30 1.85
C THR A 179 -16.69 -16.03 3.11
N SER A 180 -17.33 -17.18 3.38
CA SER A 180 -16.90 -18.02 4.49
C SER A 180 -15.57 -18.68 4.13
N LEU A 181 -14.54 -18.35 4.89
CA LEU A 181 -13.17 -18.82 4.70
C LEU A 181 -12.67 -19.55 5.95
N SER A 182 -11.72 -20.46 5.75
CA SER A 182 -10.95 -21.06 6.85
C SER A 182 -9.84 -20.10 7.26
N TYR A 183 -9.83 -19.68 8.53
CA TYR A 183 -8.74 -18.83 9.03
C TYR A 183 -7.40 -19.55 9.00
N ALA A 184 -7.38 -20.84 9.35
CA ALA A 184 -6.15 -21.63 9.37
C ALA A 184 -5.49 -21.73 7.97
N GLU A 185 -6.30 -21.88 6.91
CA GLU A 185 -5.78 -21.94 5.54
C GLU A 185 -5.27 -20.56 5.08
N ALA A 186 -6.01 -19.49 5.38
CA ALA A 186 -5.61 -18.13 5.02
C ALA A 186 -4.33 -17.68 5.75
N ASP A 187 -4.18 -18.03 7.03
CA ASP A 187 -2.98 -17.75 7.81
C ASP A 187 -1.78 -18.56 7.32
N ALA A 188 -1.97 -19.83 6.97
CA ALA A 188 -0.92 -20.65 6.35
C ALA A 188 -0.43 -20.04 5.04
N GLN A 189 -1.35 -19.61 4.17
CA GLN A 189 -1.02 -18.96 2.90
C GLN A 189 -0.27 -17.63 3.11
N LEU A 190 -0.72 -16.80 4.06
CA LEU A 190 -0.05 -15.55 4.41
C LEU A 190 1.41 -15.78 4.83
N ASN A 191 1.63 -16.77 5.70
CA ASN A 191 2.97 -17.11 6.18
C ASN A 191 3.87 -17.61 5.04
N GLU A 192 3.34 -18.44 4.13
CA GLU A 192 4.06 -18.91 2.95
C GLU A 192 4.48 -17.73 2.05
N SER A 193 3.52 -16.87 1.66
CA SER A 193 3.82 -15.70 0.80
C SER A 193 4.80 -14.72 1.44
N TYR A 194 4.78 -14.58 2.77
CA TYR A 194 5.75 -13.78 3.50
C TYR A 194 7.17 -14.38 3.44
N GLN A 195 7.31 -15.69 3.63
CA GLN A 195 8.62 -16.36 3.52
C GLN A 195 9.18 -16.28 2.09
N ASP A 196 8.33 -16.46 1.08
CA ASP A 196 8.72 -16.35 -0.32
C ASP A 196 9.22 -14.93 -0.63
N LEU A 197 8.52 -13.90 -0.16
CA LEU A 197 8.94 -12.52 -0.36
C LEU A 197 10.26 -12.22 0.37
N ILE A 198 10.43 -12.68 1.61
CA ILE A 198 11.71 -12.52 2.33
C ILE A 198 12.87 -13.12 1.52
N ALA A 199 12.68 -14.31 0.97
CA ALA A 199 13.73 -15.00 0.20
C ALA A 199 14.16 -14.23 -1.06
N ALA A 200 13.29 -13.36 -1.58
CA ALA A 200 13.54 -12.53 -2.76
C ALA A 200 14.15 -11.14 -2.44
N LEU A 201 14.25 -10.76 -1.16
CA LEU A 201 14.62 -9.40 -0.75
C LEU A 201 16.06 -9.27 -0.22
N SER A 202 16.61 -8.07 -0.33
CA SER A 202 17.83 -7.68 0.36
C SER A 202 17.57 -7.40 1.85
N GLU A 203 18.60 -7.51 2.70
CA GLU A 203 18.47 -7.34 4.15
C GLU A 203 17.79 -6.02 4.57
N PRO A 204 18.14 -4.83 4.03
CA PRO A 204 17.41 -3.59 4.37
C PRO A 204 15.92 -3.62 3.98
N ARG A 205 15.58 -4.31 2.88
CA ARG A 205 14.18 -4.46 2.46
C ARG A 205 13.44 -5.48 3.32
N VAL A 206 14.12 -6.48 3.87
CA VAL A 206 13.52 -7.42 4.84
C VAL A 206 13.15 -6.69 6.14
N GLU A 207 14.00 -5.76 6.62
CA GLU A 207 13.67 -4.92 7.77
C GLU A 207 12.44 -4.04 7.49
N ALA A 208 12.44 -3.33 6.35
CA ALA A 208 11.30 -2.51 5.95
C ALA A 208 10.01 -3.33 5.80
N LEU A 209 10.06 -4.51 5.17
CA LEU A 209 8.91 -5.40 5.06
C LEU A 209 8.41 -5.88 6.42
N THR A 210 9.32 -6.12 7.38
CA THR A 210 8.95 -6.53 8.74
C THR A 210 8.15 -5.42 9.44
N ASP A 211 8.57 -4.17 9.31
CA ASP A 211 7.80 -3.02 9.84
C ASP A 211 6.42 -2.91 9.19
N VAL A 212 6.32 -3.13 7.88
CA VAL A 212 5.04 -3.18 7.16
C VAL A 212 4.14 -4.29 7.71
N GLN A 213 4.65 -5.51 7.91
CA GLN A 213 3.84 -6.62 8.44
C GLN A 213 3.38 -6.38 9.87
N LEU A 214 4.22 -5.79 10.72
CA LEU A 214 3.83 -5.45 12.09
C LEU A 214 2.69 -4.42 12.11
N ALA A 215 2.78 -3.39 11.25
CA ALA A 215 1.70 -2.41 11.11
C ALA A 215 0.42 -3.04 10.53
N TRP A 216 0.56 -3.95 9.56
CA TRP A 216 -0.57 -4.70 9.01
C TRP A 216 -1.27 -5.57 10.06
N ILE A 217 -0.52 -6.28 10.92
CA ILE A 217 -1.08 -7.08 12.02
C ILE A 217 -1.85 -6.20 13.00
N GLU A 218 -1.27 -5.05 13.39
CA GLU A 218 -1.93 -4.10 14.28
C GLU A 218 -3.24 -3.58 13.68
N TYR A 219 -3.22 -3.23 12.39
CA TYR A 219 -4.39 -2.81 11.65
C TYR A 219 -5.45 -3.92 11.59
N ARG A 220 -5.07 -5.15 11.20
CA ARG A 220 -5.95 -6.32 11.16
C ARG A 220 -6.65 -6.53 12.50
N ASP A 221 -5.90 -6.50 13.59
CA ASP A 221 -6.42 -6.80 14.92
C ASP A 221 -7.43 -5.73 15.38
N ARG A 222 -7.14 -4.45 15.12
CA ARG A 222 -8.05 -3.33 15.44
C ARG A 222 -9.27 -3.31 14.52
N ASN A 223 -9.09 -3.58 13.24
CA ASN A 223 -10.19 -3.65 12.28
C ASN A 223 -11.13 -4.81 12.59
N CYS A 224 -10.61 -6.01 12.86
CA CYS A 224 -11.45 -7.15 13.21
C CYS A 224 -12.12 -7.02 14.58
N ALA A 225 -11.58 -6.21 15.50
CA ALA A 225 -12.31 -5.82 16.71
C ALA A 225 -13.46 -4.86 16.40
N TYR A 226 -13.23 -3.85 15.54
CA TYR A 226 -14.29 -2.96 15.07
C TYR A 226 -15.40 -3.71 14.33
N GLU A 227 -15.05 -4.58 13.38
CA GLU A 227 -16.02 -5.34 12.59
C GLU A 227 -16.91 -6.22 13.45
N ALA A 228 -16.32 -6.97 14.40
CA ALA A 228 -17.06 -7.90 15.24
C ALA A 228 -18.03 -7.22 16.21
N ASP A 229 -17.67 -6.05 16.74
CA ASP A 229 -18.38 -5.44 17.87
C ASP A 229 -19.23 -4.22 17.48
N HIS A 230 -18.91 -3.56 16.35
CA HIS A 230 -19.42 -2.23 16.06
C HIS A 230 -19.81 -1.97 14.61
N SER A 231 -19.35 -2.77 13.64
CA SER A 231 -19.62 -2.47 12.23
C SER A 231 -21.12 -2.58 11.89
N PRO A 232 -21.70 -1.59 11.20
CA PRO A 232 -23.09 -1.65 10.74
C PRO A 232 -23.22 -2.36 9.39
N THR A 233 -22.11 -2.56 8.67
CA THR A 233 -22.06 -3.10 7.30
C THR A 233 -21.54 -4.54 7.25
N VAL A 234 -20.81 -4.97 8.28
CA VAL A 234 -20.21 -6.30 8.38
C VAL A 234 -20.83 -7.03 9.58
N THR A 235 -21.33 -8.25 9.35
CA THR A 235 -21.95 -9.09 10.40
C THR A 235 -21.19 -10.39 10.66
N ASP A 236 -20.00 -10.51 10.06
CA ASP A 236 -19.13 -11.66 10.17
C ASP A 236 -18.51 -11.80 11.56
N SER A 237 -18.10 -13.02 11.90
CA SER A 237 -17.33 -13.26 13.13
C SER A 237 -15.93 -12.65 13.02
N LYS A 238 -15.32 -12.37 14.17
CA LYS A 238 -13.91 -11.94 14.22
C LYS A 238 -12.95 -12.89 13.50
N GLU A 239 -13.23 -14.19 13.55
CA GLU A 239 -12.44 -15.22 12.85
C GLU A 239 -12.59 -15.11 11.32
N GLN A 240 -13.79 -14.82 10.82
CA GLN A 240 -14.00 -14.59 9.38
C GLN A 240 -13.31 -13.30 8.91
N CYS A 241 -13.31 -12.24 9.72
CA CYS A 241 -12.49 -11.05 9.42
C CYS A 241 -10.99 -11.40 9.33
N PHE A 242 -10.46 -12.17 10.29
CA PHE A 242 -9.07 -12.62 10.23
C PHE A 242 -8.76 -13.44 8.98
N ALA A 243 -9.65 -14.36 8.59
CA ALA A 243 -9.49 -15.16 7.39
C ALA A 243 -9.47 -14.29 6.11
N ARG A 244 -10.43 -13.38 5.97
CA ARG A 244 -10.54 -12.48 4.81
C ARG A 244 -9.32 -11.57 4.68
N MET A 245 -8.93 -10.89 5.75
CA MET A 245 -7.78 -9.99 5.74
C MET A 245 -6.47 -10.74 5.46
N SER A 246 -6.27 -11.92 6.06
CA SER A 246 -5.06 -12.72 5.84
C SER A 246 -4.95 -13.20 4.40
N LYS A 247 -6.07 -13.58 3.78
CA LYS A 247 -6.12 -13.97 2.36
C LYS A 247 -5.78 -12.81 1.43
N LEU A 248 -6.34 -11.62 1.68
CA LEU A 248 -6.00 -10.41 0.90
C LEU A 248 -4.52 -10.06 1.03
N ARG A 249 -3.97 -10.11 2.24
CA ARG A 249 -2.56 -9.83 2.47
C ARG A 249 -1.64 -10.88 1.83
N ALA A 250 -2.01 -12.15 1.86
CA ALA A 250 -1.25 -13.19 1.17
C ALA A 250 -1.14 -12.89 -0.34
N ALA A 251 -2.25 -12.49 -0.98
CA ALA A 251 -2.26 -12.10 -2.39
C ALA A 251 -1.36 -10.88 -2.67
N ASP A 252 -1.40 -9.84 -1.82
CA ASP A 252 -0.49 -8.68 -1.94
C ASP A 252 0.98 -9.11 -1.88
N LEU A 253 1.34 -10.01 -0.95
CA LEU A 253 2.72 -10.47 -0.79
C LEU A 253 3.17 -11.35 -1.95
N GLN A 254 2.29 -12.20 -2.46
CA GLN A 254 2.56 -12.99 -3.65
C GLN A 254 2.85 -12.09 -4.86
N GLN A 255 2.02 -11.06 -5.08
CA GLN A 255 2.24 -10.10 -6.16
C GLN A 255 3.58 -9.36 -5.99
N ALA A 256 3.90 -8.93 -4.77
CA ALA A 256 5.20 -8.32 -4.49
C ALA A 256 6.36 -9.28 -4.79
N THR A 257 6.24 -10.58 -4.50
CA THR A 257 7.25 -11.57 -4.84
C THR A 257 7.46 -11.66 -6.36
N GLU A 258 6.37 -11.74 -7.12
CA GLU A 258 6.40 -11.79 -8.59
C GLU A 258 7.10 -10.54 -9.16
N GLN A 259 6.74 -9.36 -8.68
CA GLN A 259 7.39 -8.09 -9.06
C GLN A 259 8.87 -8.02 -8.68
N ASN A 260 9.32 -8.78 -7.68
CA ASN A 260 10.73 -8.87 -7.29
C ASN A 260 11.52 -9.94 -8.03
N SER A 261 10.84 -10.84 -8.76
CA SER A 261 11.46 -11.91 -9.56
C SER A 261 11.79 -11.50 -11.01
N LEU A 262 11.23 -10.38 -11.48
CA LEU A 262 11.46 -9.75 -12.78
C LEU A 262 12.61 -8.73 -12.70
#